data_AF-A0A0K8R6K8-F1
#
_entry.id   AF-A0A0K8R6K8-F1
#
_cell.length_a   1.000
_cell.length_b   1.000
_cell.length_c   1.000
_cell.angle_alpha   90.00
_cell.angle_beta   90.00
_cell.angle_gamma   90.00
#
_symmetry.space_group_name_H-M   'P 1'
#
loop_
_entity.id
_entity.type
_entity.pdbx_description
1 polymer ?
#
loop_
_entity_poly.entity_id
_entity_poly.type
_entity_poly.pdbx_seq_one_letter_code
_entity_poly.pdbx_strand_id
1 'polypeptide(L)'
;MKSWVLCMALGGIMVGASTVTIVQNITLGVHFVCDTSLVKARQEKKHTTLLEEYLRIFLHAVELYLRESECPKVKLVLTGVYKTTVEEESRFEKTEYEFGVKTLDPTFTLGMFQIWVQSNKKFKDDDVVFLLTSMQIDDHVGRGISKSGYSYFGEICSLGVGLVRDSGAIFDGVIHMARQIGHMLGSPWDISETCPESDNTLMAPVSGPITLSQCTKDALVQQYNNYTNKDVCWKKTLKPDASSNWSLPATYFQTEDYCSTRHPLRVFQCPEGNAKHVADASKCFMGCCVSNTVDASGFKYSVPDGTPCGQGKICIYAICSEYPEENNDYQHSS
;
A
#
# COMPACT_ATOMS: atom_id res chain seq x y z
N MET A 1 -2.98 18.45 -28.88
CA MET A 1 -1.52 18.50 -29.08
C MET A 1 -0.89 17.74 -27.93
N LYS A 2 -0.33 16.55 -28.19
CA LYS A 2 0.32 15.72 -27.16
C LYS A 2 1.68 16.34 -26.86
N SER A 3 1.85 16.91 -25.67
CA SER A 3 3.12 17.46 -25.23
C SER A 3 4.01 16.30 -24.74
N TRP A 4 5.06 15.99 -25.49
CA TRP A 4 6.16 15.15 -25.02
C TRP A 4 7.08 16.04 -24.16
N VAL A 5 7.05 15.86 -22.85
CA VAL A 5 8.04 16.47 -21.96
C VAL A 5 9.27 15.56 -21.97
N LEU A 6 10.30 15.98 -22.72
CA LEU A 6 11.63 15.37 -22.67
C LEU A 6 12.30 15.73 -21.33
N CYS A 7 12.62 14.74 -20.50
CA CYS A 7 13.59 14.89 -19.42
C CYS A 7 15.00 15.01 -20.01
N MET A 8 15.45 16.22 -20.31
CA MET A 8 16.84 16.47 -20.71
C MET A 8 17.76 16.56 -19.50
N ALA A 9 18.73 15.64 -19.42
CA ALA A 9 19.91 15.80 -18.59
C ALA A 9 20.82 16.86 -19.22
N LEU A 10 20.87 18.05 -18.62
CA LEU A 10 21.85 19.08 -18.99
C LEU A 10 23.16 18.81 -18.23
N GLY A 11 24.17 18.29 -18.94
CA GLY A 11 25.56 18.32 -18.46
C GLY A 11 26.50 17.29 -19.10
N GLY A 12 27.20 17.67 -20.17
CA GLY A 12 28.61 17.28 -20.39
C GLY A 12 28.95 16.16 -21.38
N ILE A 13 29.40 16.58 -22.57
CA ILE A 13 30.33 15.94 -23.52
C ILE A 13 29.87 14.63 -24.22
N MET A 14 29.61 14.77 -25.52
CA MET A 14 29.36 13.66 -26.45
C MET A 14 30.62 12.81 -26.66
N VAL A 15 30.64 11.59 -26.11
CA VAL A 15 31.44 10.48 -26.66
C VAL A 15 30.61 9.20 -26.53
N GLY A 16 30.19 8.64 -27.68
CA GLY A 16 29.67 7.27 -27.83
C GLY A 16 28.40 6.93 -27.02
N ALA A 17 27.24 7.39 -27.48
CA ALA A 17 25.96 7.07 -26.83
C ALA A 17 25.55 5.60 -27.06
N SER A 18 26.01 4.70 -26.20
CA SER A 18 25.13 3.63 -25.75
C SER A 18 24.05 4.32 -24.91
N THR A 19 22.85 4.51 -25.47
CA THR A 19 21.70 5.01 -24.71
C THR A 19 21.26 3.92 -23.74
N VAL A 20 21.98 3.77 -22.63
CA VAL A 20 21.44 3.14 -21.43
C VAL A 20 20.38 4.12 -20.95
N THR A 21 19.12 3.85 -21.24
CA THR A 21 17.99 4.55 -20.62
C THR A 21 18.11 4.26 -19.13
N ILE A 22 18.74 5.16 -18.37
CA ILE A 22 18.81 5.04 -16.91
C ILE A 22 17.37 5.25 -16.44
N VAL A 23 16.68 4.15 -16.10
CA VAL A 23 15.37 4.21 -15.49
C VAL A 23 15.53 4.99 -14.18
N GLN A 24 14.86 6.13 -14.09
CA GLN A 24 14.89 6.96 -12.90
C GLN A 24 14.02 6.31 -11.83
N ASN A 25 14.58 6.03 -10.66
CA ASN A 25 13.88 5.36 -9.57
C ASN A 25 13.88 6.24 -8.32
N ILE A 26 12.75 6.25 -7.61
CA ILE A 26 12.65 6.63 -6.20
C ILE A 26 12.61 5.30 -5.42
N THR A 27 13.73 4.92 -4.80
CA THR A 27 13.80 3.68 -3.99
C THR A 27 13.76 4.04 -2.53
N LEU A 28 12.75 3.56 -1.80
CA LEU A 28 12.52 3.93 -0.39
C LEU A 28 12.61 2.69 0.50
N GLY A 29 13.44 2.78 1.53
CA GLY A 29 13.47 1.82 2.63
C GLY A 29 12.31 2.08 3.60
N VAL A 30 11.43 1.11 3.75
CA VAL A 30 10.25 1.18 4.61
C VAL A 30 10.41 0.28 5.82
N HIS A 31 10.30 0.88 7.01
CA HIS A 31 10.22 0.17 8.27
C HIS A 31 8.78 0.17 8.76
N PHE A 32 8.24 -1.01 9.07
CA PHE A 32 6.93 -1.14 9.70
C PHE A 32 7.03 -1.22 11.23
N VAL A 33 6.35 -0.30 11.90
CA VAL A 33 6.06 -0.37 13.32
C VAL A 33 4.64 -0.96 13.46
N CYS A 34 4.55 -2.19 13.95
CA CYS A 34 3.29 -2.90 14.12
C CYS A 34 2.81 -2.79 15.56
N ASP A 35 1.64 -2.21 15.74
CA ASP A 35 1.07 -2.07 17.08
C ASP A 35 0.53 -3.39 17.65
N THR A 36 0.31 -3.40 18.96
CA THR A 36 -0.23 -4.55 19.67
C THR A 36 -1.61 -4.95 19.15
N SER A 37 -2.40 -4.00 18.64
CA SER A 37 -3.71 -4.29 18.06
C SER A 37 -3.59 -5.12 16.77
N LEU A 38 -2.69 -4.76 15.86
CA LEU A 38 -2.42 -5.49 14.61
C LEU A 38 -1.88 -6.89 14.91
N VAL A 39 -0.91 -6.98 15.82
CA VAL A 39 -0.31 -8.26 16.22
C VAL A 39 -1.38 -9.18 16.83
N LYS A 40 -2.24 -8.63 17.70
CA LYS A 40 -3.34 -9.37 18.33
C LYS A 40 -4.39 -9.82 17.30
N ALA A 41 -4.80 -8.94 16.39
CA ALA A 41 -5.77 -9.27 15.34
C ALA A 41 -5.29 -10.46 14.49
N ARG A 42 -4.00 -10.50 14.15
CA ARG A 42 -3.40 -11.64 13.43
C ARG A 42 -3.40 -12.93 14.23
N GLN A 43 -3.08 -12.85 15.52
CA GLN A 43 -3.11 -14.01 16.43
C GLN A 43 -4.52 -14.59 16.57
N GLU A 44 -5.53 -13.73 16.74
CA GLU A 44 -6.93 -14.14 16.88
C GLU A 44 -7.46 -14.82 15.60
N LYS A 45 -7.00 -14.37 14.44
CA LYS A 45 -7.30 -14.97 13.13
C LYS A 45 -6.49 -16.24 12.83
N LYS A 46 -5.54 -16.61 13.71
CA LYS A 46 -4.70 -17.81 13.60
C LYS A 46 -3.92 -17.89 12.28
N HIS A 47 -3.47 -16.74 11.77
CA HIS A 47 -2.62 -16.71 10.59
C HIS A 47 -1.32 -17.46 10.84
N THR A 48 -0.94 -18.31 9.90
CA THR A 48 0.27 -19.15 9.99
C THR A 48 1.49 -18.46 9.41
N THR A 49 1.26 -17.56 8.45
CA THR A 49 2.30 -16.76 7.79
C THR A 49 2.99 -15.81 8.78
N LEU A 50 4.32 -15.75 8.71
CA LEU A 50 5.11 -14.84 9.54
C LEU A 50 4.74 -13.38 9.25
N LEU A 51 4.79 -12.53 10.29
CA LEU A 51 4.44 -11.10 10.14
C LEU A 51 5.31 -10.39 9.10
N GLU A 52 6.62 -10.68 9.07
CA GLU A 52 7.53 -10.07 8.11
C GLU A 52 7.17 -10.44 6.65
N GLU A 53 6.79 -11.70 6.42
CA GLU A 53 6.35 -12.17 5.10
C GLU A 53 5.04 -11.50 4.67
N TYR A 54 4.08 -11.38 5.59
CA TYR A 54 2.86 -10.61 5.35
C TYR A 54 3.18 -9.16 4.97
N LEU A 55 4.07 -8.50 5.70
CA LEU A 55 4.43 -7.10 5.45
C LEU A 55 5.23 -6.91 4.16
N ARG A 56 6.00 -7.90 3.75
CA ARG A 56 6.68 -7.91 2.45
C ARG A 56 5.66 -7.97 1.30
N ILE A 57 4.68 -8.87 1.40
CA ILE A 57 3.57 -8.97 0.43
C ILE A 57 2.74 -7.69 0.43
N PHE A 58 2.48 -7.13 1.61
CA PHE A 58 1.79 -5.84 1.78
C PHE A 58 2.54 -4.75 1.01
N LEU A 59 3.86 -4.64 1.19
CA LEU A 59 4.66 -3.61 0.55
C LEU A 59 4.74 -3.78 -0.99
N HIS A 60 4.86 -5.01 -1.48
CA HIS A 60 4.77 -5.30 -2.91
C HIS A 60 3.43 -4.88 -3.49
N ALA A 61 2.33 -5.13 -2.77
CA ALA A 61 1.01 -4.68 -3.18
C ALA A 61 0.93 -3.15 -3.20
N VAL A 62 1.53 -2.44 -2.24
CA VAL A 62 1.61 -0.97 -2.25
C VAL A 62 2.36 -0.46 -3.49
N GLU A 63 3.50 -1.06 -3.83
CA GLU A 63 4.25 -0.71 -5.04
C GLU A 63 3.44 -1.02 -6.31
N LEU A 64 2.63 -2.09 -6.34
CA LEU A 64 1.72 -2.38 -7.44
C LEU A 64 0.75 -1.21 -7.70
N TYR A 65 0.24 -0.54 -6.66
CA TYR A 65 -0.63 0.64 -6.83
C TYR A 65 0.09 1.87 -7.38
N LEU A 66 1.42 1.91 -7.30
CA LEU A 66 2.26 2.99 -7.80
C LEU A 66 2.91 2.67 -9.16
N ARG A 67 2.60 1.51 -9.76
CA ARG A 67 3.24 0.97 -10.98
C ARG A 67 3.18 1.87 -12.22
N GLU A 68 2.19 2.76 -12.32
CA GLU A 68 2.07 3.69 -13.45
C GLU A 68 3.01 4.91 -13.35
N SER A 69 3.80 4.99 -12.27
CA SER A 69 4.91 5.91 -12.18
C SER A 69 6.07 5.34 -13.02
N GLU A 70 6.20 5.74 -14.28
CA GLU A 70 7.26 5.22 -15.16
C GLU A 70 8.56 6.03 -15.04
N CYS A 71 8.45 7.33 -14.81
CA CYS A 71 9.57 8.26 -14.69
C CYS A 71 9.24 9.33 -13.62
N PRO A 72 9.67 9.18 -12.36
CA PRO A 72 10.42 8.04 -11.83
C PRO A 72 9.52 6.83 -11.52
N LYS A 73 10.10 5.63 -11.50
CA LYS A 73 9.47 4.46 -10.86
C LYS A 73 9.62 4.53 -9.34
N VAL A 74 8.54 4.30 -8.61
CA VAL A 74 8.60 4.16 -7.15
C VAL A 74 8.88 2.69 -6.81
N LYS A 75 9.94 2.45 -6.04
CA LYS A 75 10.37 1.14 -5.56
C LYS A 75 10.41 1.14 -4.03
N LEU A 76 9.81 0.12 -3.42
CA LEU A 76 9.69 0.04 -1.96
C LEU A 76 10.43 -1.20 -1.45
N VAL A 77 11.27 -1.02 -0.44
CA VAL A 77 12.08 -2.10 0.14
C VAL A 77 11.78 -2.19 1.62
N LEU A 78 11.42 -3.38 2.11
CA LEU A 78 11.22 -3.61 3.54
C LEU A 78 12.59 -3.59 4.25
N THR A 79 12.83 -2.61 5.11
CA THR A 79 14.10 -2.47 5.86
C THR A 79 14.01 -2.98 7.29
N GLY A 80 12.81 -3.05 7.87
CA GLY A 80 12.63 -3.51 9.23
C GLY A 80 11.17 -3.71 9.63
N VAL A 81 10.99 -4.53 10.65
CA VAL A 81 9.71 -4.75 11.33
C VAL A 81 9.93 -4.65 12.83
N TYR A 82 9.22 -3.73 13.47
CA TYR A 82 9.24 -3.52 14.91
C TYR A 82 7.85 -3.74 15.50
N LYS A 83 7.74 -4.58 16.53
CA LYS A 83 6.48 -4.75 17.28
C LYS A 83 6.55 -3.87 18.52
N THR A 84 5.58 -2.97 18.69
CA THR A 84 5.53 -2.12 19.90
C THR A 84 4.99 -2.89 21.10
N THR A 85 5.22 -2.30 22.26
CA THR A 85 4.62 -2.66 23.54
C THR A 85 3.45 -1.73 23.87
N VAL A 86 2.58 -2.15 24.81
CA VAL A 86 1.46 -1.32 25.28
C VAL A 86 1.97 -0.03 25.91
N GLU A 87 3.11 -0.08 26.60
CA GLU A 87 3.78 1.06 27.21
C GLU A 87 4.33 2.04 26.17
N GLU A 88 4.88 1.54 25.06
CA GLU A 88 5.29 2.41 23.96
C GLU A 88 4.09 3.09 23.31
N GLU A 89 2.96 2.40 23.19
CA GLU A 89 1.72 2.92 22.59
C GLU A 89 0.94 3.88 23.48
N SER A 90 1.24 3.98 24.78
CA SER A 90 0.55 4.90 25.69
C SER A 90 0.79 6.37 25.35
N ARG A 91 1.75 6.65 24.45
CA ARG A 91 2.03 7.98 23.91
C ARG A 91 1.13 8.36 22.73
N PHE A 92 0.46 7.38 22.12
CA PHE A 92 -0.42 7.61 20.98
C PHE A 92 -1.79 8.05 21.48
N GLU A 93 -2.36 9.04 20.78
CA GLU A 93 -3.61 9.65 21.20
C GLU A 93 -4.77 8.77 20.75
N LYS A 94 -5.58 8.33 21.72
CA LYS A 94 -6.70 7.42 21.50
C LYS A 94 -7.97 8.07 22.03
N THR A 95 -8.99 8.15 21.20
CA THR A 95 -10.32 8.64 21.60
C THR A 95 -11.20 7.45 21.93
N GLU A 96 -11.83 7.48 23.10
CA GLU A 96 -12.83 6.48 23.51
C GLU A 96 -14.24 7.08 23.40
N TYR A 97 -15.07 6.45 22.57
CA TYR A 97 -16.46 6.82 22.34
C TYR A 97 -17.41 6.01 23.23
N GLU A 98 -18.70 6.35 23.17
CA GLU A 98 -19.77 5.55 23.77
C GLU A 98 -19.64 4.08 23.34
N PHE A 99 -20.02 3.17 24.25
CA PHE A 99 -19.86 1.72 24.10
C PHE A 99 -18.41 1.21 24.03
N GLY A 100 -17.42 2.05 24.40
CA GLY A 100 -16.02 1.65 24.54
C GLY A 100 -15.28 1.51 23.22
N VAL A 101 -15.80 2.10 22.13
CA VAL A 101 -15.12 2.11 20.83
C VAL A 101 -13.90 3.03 20.93
N LYS A 102 -12.70 2.48 20.69
CA LYS A 102 -11.44 3.22 20.73
C LYS A 102 -10.92 3.46 19.32
N THR A 103 -10.70 4.71 18.97
CA THR A 103 -10.06 5.11 17.72
C THR A 103 -8.72 5.77 17.99
N LEU A 104 -7.85 5.76 16.99
CA LEU A 104 -6.59 6.48 16.99
C LEU A 104 -6.83 7.88 16.41
N ASP A 105 -6.46 8.92 17.15
CA ASP A 105 -6.46 10.27 16.59
C ASP A 105 -5.26 10.41 15.64
N PRO A 106 -5.47 10.66 14.34
CA PRO A 106 -4.38 10.66 13.39
C PRO A 106 -3.44 11.86 13.54
N THR A 107 -3.96 13.05 13.88
CA THR A 107 -3.17 14.28 13.90
C THR A 107 -2.20 14.30 15.07
N PHE A 108 -2.70 14.03 16.27
CA PHE A 108 -1.85 13.96 17.47
C PHE A 108 -0.96 12.74 17.44
N THR A 109 -1.48 11.58 17.01
CA THR A 109 -0.65 10.37 16.92
C THR A 109 0.50 10.53 15.93
N LEU A 110 0.28 11.14 14.75
CA LEU A 110 1.35 11.31 13.77
C LEU A 110 2.51 12.16 14.35
N GLY A 111 2.19 13.26 15.03
CA GLY A 111 3.19 14.11 15.69
C GLY A 111 3.95 13.39 16.82
N MET A 112 3.23 12.66 17.67
CA MET A 112 3.85 11.89 18.75
C MET A 112 4.70 10.72 18.22
N PHE A 113 4.24 10.07 17.15
CA PHE A 113 4.95 9.00 16.47
C PHE A 113 6.22 9.53 15.79
N GLN A 114 6.15 10.67 15.11
CA GLN A 114 7.31 11.36 14.53
C GLN A 114 8.40 11.63 15.58
N ILE A 115 8.03 12.20 16.74
CA ILE A 115 8.96 12.48 17.84
C ILE A 115 9.58 11.17 18.37
N TRP A 116 8.78 10.11 18.51
CA TRP A 116 9.27 8.82 18.98
C TRP A 116 10.25 8.18 18.00
N VAL A 117 9.92 8.17 16.70
CA VAL A 117 10.80 7.63 15.65
C VAL A 117 12.13 8.38 15.64
N GLN A 118 12.11 9.71 15.65
CA GLN A 118 13.34 10.52 15.60
C GLN A 118 14.22 10.42 16.86
N SER A 119 13.62 10.17 18.03
CA SER A 119 14.37 9.97 19.27
C SER A 119 14.95 8.56 19.41
N ASN A 120 14.50 7.61 18.58
CA ASN A 120 14.87 6.21 18.69
C ASN A 120 15.90 5.82 17.61
N LYS A 121 17.13 5.55 18.05
CA LYS A 121 18.26 5.21 17.16
C LYS A 121 18.00 4.03 16.23
N LYS A 122 17.03 3.17 16.55
CA LYS A 122 16.63 2.02 15.72
C LYS A 122 16.17 2.42 14.31
N PHE A 123 15.60 3.62 14.17
CA PHE A 123 15.02 4.09 12.90
C PHE A 123 15.88 5.12 12.18
N LYS A 124 17.10 5.35 12.64
CA LYS A 124 17.95 6.46 12.17
C LYS A 124 18.27 6.36 10.67
N ASP A 125 18.41 5.14 10.17
CA ASP A 125 18.86 4.88 8.80
C ASP A 125 17.69 4.56 7.84
N ASP A 126 16.46 4.43 8.35
CA ASP A 126 15.26 4.18 7.57
C ASP A 126 14.83 5.44 6.80
N ASP A 127 14.31 5.26 5.58
CA ASP A 127 13.83 6.39 4.78
C ASP A 127 12.40 6.76 5.18
N VAL A 128 11.55 5.75 5.42
CA VAL A 128 10.15 5.93 5.83
C VAL A 128 9.77 4.92 6.91
N VAL A 129 9.04 5.37 7.93
CA VAL A 129 8.55 4.52 9.03
C VAL A 129 7.03 4.60 9.12
N PHE A 130 6.33 3.48 8.97
CA PHE A 130 4.87 3.43 9.08
C PHE A 130 4.41 2.75 10.35
N LEU A 131 3.51 3.40 11.11
CA LEU A 131 2.71 2.73 12.13
C LEU A 131 1.54 1.99 11.45
N LEU A 132 1.52 0.67 11.58
CA LEU A 132 0.39 -0.17 11.19
C LEU A 132 -0.42 -0.56 12.42
N THR A 133 -1.73 -0.31 12.34
CA THR A 133 -2.68 -0.59 13.41
C THR A 133 -3.95 -1.24 12.88
N SER A 134 -4.55 -2.13 13.67
CA SER A 134 -5.91 -2.62 13.40
C SER A 134 -7.00 -1.70 13.98
N MET A 135 -6.61 -0.74 14.82
CA MET A 135 -7.53 0.26 15.36
C MET A 135 -8.09 1.14 14.25
N GLN A 136 -9.33 1.57 14.41
CA GLN A 136 -9.91 2.56 13.50
C GLN A 136 -9.18 3.89 13.71
N ILE A 137 -8.85 4.56 12.61
CA ILE A 137 -8.29 5.91 12.63
C ILE A 137 -9.46 6.87 12.40
N ASP A 138 -9.56 7.90 13.23
CA ASP A 138 -10.67 8.85 13.15
C ASP A 138 -10.20 10.29 13.39
N ASP A 139 -10.28 11.11 12.36
CA ASP A 139 -9.92 12.53 12.40
C ASP A 139 -11.12 13.37 12.81
N HIS A 140 -11.28 13.58 14.11
CA HIS A 140 -12.42 14.32 14.66
C HIS A 140 -12.25 15.85 14.56
N VAL A 141 -11.03 16.33 14.30
CA VAL A 141 -10.71 17.77 14.20
C VAL A 141 -10.75 18.24 12.74
N GLY A 142 -10.31 17.40 11.81
CA GLY A 142 -10.35 17.67 10.37
C GLY A 142 -11.57 17.07 9.67
N ARG A 143 -11.64 17.29 8.35
CA ARG A 143 -12.62 16.60 7.48
C ARG A 143 -12.11 15.23 7.00
N GLY A 144 -10.98 14.75 7.52
CA GLY A 144 -10.44 13.40 7.29
C GLY A 144 -10.49 12.95 5.82
N ILE A 145 -9.67 13.57 4.95
CA ILE A 145 -9.63 13.23 3.52
C ILE A 145 -9.23 11.74 3.32
N SER A 146 -8.40 11.19 4.21
CA SER A 146 -8.03 9.78 4.22
C SER A 146 -8.39 9.14 5.56
N LYS A 147 -9.50 8.38 5.58
CA LYS A 147 -10.08 7.78 6.81
C LYS A 147 -9.25 6.65 7.44
N SER A 148 -8.23 6.15 6.76
CA SER A 148 -7.48 4.96 7.20
C SER A 148 -5.99 5.07 6.93
N GLY A 149 -5.51 6.29 6.67
CA GLY A 149 -4.09 6.59 6.64
C GLY A 149 -3.83 8.07 6.77
N TYR A 150 -2.68 8.43 7.34
CA TYR A 150 -2.31 9.81 7.62
C TYR A 150 -0.80 10.01 7.49
N SER A 151 -0.36 11.12 6.91
CA SER A 151 1.06 11.42 6.67
C SER A 151 1.29 12.90 6.40
N TYR A 152 2.54 13.35 6.45
CA TYR A 152 2.92 14.70 6.02
C TYR A 152 2.99 14.81 4.50
N PHE A 153 2.51 15.92 3.95
CA PHE A 153 2.53 16.19 2.51
C PHE A 153 3.94 16.60 2.05
N GLY A 154 4.51 15.90 1.05
CA GLY A 154 5.78 16.30 0.41
C GLY A 154 7.07 16.11 1.23
N GLU A 155 6.95 15.67 2.49
CA GLU A 155 8.04 15.62 3.47
C GLU A 155 8.63 14.21 3.65
N ILE A 156 8.64 13.37 2.60
CA ILE A 156 9.03 11.95 2.73
C ILE A 156 10.44 11.70 3.29
N CYS A 157 11.41 12.58 3.01
CA CYS A 157 12.80 12.42 3.48
C CYS A 157 13.15 13.23 4.74
N SER A 158 12.24 14.08 5.21
CA SER A 158 12.44 14.96 6.37
C SER A 158 11.59 14.51 7.56
N LEU A 159 10.33 14.19 7.29
CA LEU A 159 9.32 13.72 8.25
C LEU A 159 8.71 12.42 7.74
N GLY A 160 9.53 11.50 7.25
CA GLY A 160 9.17 10.22 6.65
C GLY A 160 8.43 9.26 7.59
N VAL A 161 7.28 9.65 8.12
CA VAL A 161 6.42 8.85 8.97
C VAL A 161 4.98 8.89 8.48
N GLY A 162 4.27 7.78 8.67
CA GLY A 162 2.86 7.68 8.35
C GLY A 162 2.13 6.70 9.26
N LEU A 163 0.80 6.85 9.32
CA LEU A 163 -0.10 5.95 10.01
C LEU A 163 -0.97 5.27 8.97
N VAL A 164 -1.21 3.97 9.09
CA VAL A 164 -2.12 3.23 8.22
C VAL A 164 -2.89 2.20 9.05
N ARG A 165 -4.21 2.14 8.83
CA ARG A 165 -5.03 1.06 9.34
C ARG A 165 -4.91 -0.15 8.43
N ASP A 166 -4.57 -1.30 9.00
CA ASP A 166 -4.66 -2.60 8.35
C ASP A 166 -5.26 -3.61 9.35
N SER A 167 -6.18 -4.44 8.88
CA SER A 167 -6.76 -5.51 9.72
C SER A 167 -5.75 -6.59 10.10
N GLY A 168 -4.61 -6.65 9.41
CA GLY A 168 -3.63 -7.72 9.50
C GLY A 168 -4.09 -9.02 8.84
N ALA A 169 -5.29 -9.06 8.25
CA ALA A 169 -5.91 -10.29 7.78
C ALA A 169 -6.08 -10.36 6.26
N ILE A 170 -6.36 -9.22 5.63
CA ILE A 170 -6.81 -9.16 4.22
C ILE A 170 -6.15 -8.07 3.40
N PHE A 171 -5.07 -7.47 3.90
CA PHE A 171 -4.34 -6.40 3.22
C PHE A 171 -5.22 -5.16 2.93
N ASP A 172 -6.23 -4.88 3.76
CA ASP A 172 -7.13 -3.74 3.58
C ASP A 172 -6.44 -2.38 3.83
N GLY A 173 -5.23 -2.38 4.40
CA GLY A 173 -4.41 -1.17 4.52
C GLY A 173 -3.60 -0.80 3.28
N VAL A 174 -3.46 -1.68 2.28
CA VAL A 174 -2.53 -1.48 1.15
C VAL A 174 -2.85 -0.20 0.38
N ILE A 175 -4.11 0.01 0.02
CA ILE A 175 -4.57 1.22 -0.66
C ILE A 175 -4.25 2.48 0.14
N HIS A 176 -4.44 2.43 1.45
CA HIS A 176 -4.25 3.58 2.32
C HIS A 176 -2.78 3.95 2.43
N MET A 177 -1.89 2.96 2.48
CA MET A 177 -0.45 3.20 2.44
C MET A 177 0.00 3.73 1.08
N ALA A 178 -0.50 3.19 -0.04
CA ALA A 178 -0.17 3.69 -1.37
C ALA A 178 -0.53 5.17 -1.53
N ARG A 179 -1.70 5.57 -1.01
CA ARG A 179 -2.10 6.99 -0.90
C ARG A 179 -1.13 7.81 -0.07
N GLN A 180 -0.74 7.31 1.11
CA GLN A 180 0.20 8.03 1.98
C GLN A 180 1.58 8.19 1.32
N ILE A 181 2.10 7.16 0.65
CA ILE A 181 3.37 7.28 -0.09
C ILE A 181 3.24 8.33 -1.20
N GLY A 182 2.16 8.31 -1.98
CA GLY A 182 1.90 9.36 -2.99
C GLY A 182 1.83 10.76 -2.38
N HIS A 183 1.12 10.91 -1.25
CA HIS A 183 0.99 12.17 -0.51
C HIS A 183 2.33 12.68 0.02
N MET A 184 3.15 11.81 0.61
CA MET A 184 4.49 12.12 1.10
C MET A 184 5.47 12.47 -0.03
N LEU A 185 5.25 11.92 -1.23
CA LEU A 185 5.97 12.29 -2.45
C LEU A 185 5.42 13.56 -3.12
N GLY A 186 4.47 14.25 -2.50
CA GLY A 186 3.97 15.55 -2.94
C GLY A 186 2.75 15.47 -3.88
N SER A 187 2.14 14.30 -4.06
CA SER A 187 0.89 14.20 -4.81
C SER A 187 -0.25 14.84 -4.03
N PRO A 188 -0.98 15.81 -4.61
CA PRO A 188 -2.19 16.33 -3.97
C PRO A 188 -3.27 15.24 -3.93
N TRP A 189 -4.27 15.47 -3.08
CA TRP A 189 -5.54 14.75 -3.16
C TRP A 189 -6.29 15.19 -4.42
N ASP A 190 -6.91 14.24 -5.12
CA ASP A 190 -7.76 14.53 -6.28
C ASP A 190 -9.11 15.05 -5.79
N ILE A 191 -9.17 16.30 -5.34
CA ILE A 191 -10.38 16.96 -4.80
C ILE A 191 -10.56 18.42 -5.25
N SER A 192 -9.62 18.95 -6.04
CA SER A 192 -9.61 20.36 -6.45
C SER A 192 -10.00 20.51 -7.92
N GLU A 193 -10.28 21.72 -8.39
CA GLU A 193 -10.56 21.94 -9.82
C GLU A 193 -9.37 21.56 -10.72
N THR A 194 -8.14 21.76 -10.22
CA THR A 194 -6.90 21.42 -10.95
C THR A 194 -6.59 19.94 -10.93
N CYS A 195 -7.04 19.22 -9.89
CA CYS A 195 -6.91 17.78 -9.71
C CYS A 195 -8.29 17.24 -9.32
N PRO A 196 -9.22 17.12 -10.27
CA PRO A 196 -10.61 16.83 -9.98
C PRO A 196 -10.78 15.43 -9.42
N GLU A 197 -11.71 15.30 -8.47
CA GLU A 197 -12.10 14.01 -7.92
C GLU A 197 -12.65 13.12 -9.04
N SER A 198 -12.05 11.94 -9.17
CA SER A 198 -12.51 10.89 -10.07
C SER A 198 -12.65 9.62 -9.25
N ASP A 199 -13.71 8.85 -9.51
CA ASP A 199 -13.93 7.58 -8.82
C ASP A 199 -12.86 6.50 -9.11
N ASN A 200 -11.87 6.82 -9.94
CA ASN A 200 -10.96 5.86 -10.52
C ASN A 200 -9.48 6.15 -10.22
N THR A 201 -9.15 7.15 -9.40
CA THR A 201 -7.76 7.55 -9.15
C THR A 201 -7.30 7.22 -7.73
N LEU A 202 -6.02 6.88 -7.60
CA LEU A 202 -5.43 6.51 -6.30
C LEU A 202 -5.64 7.59 -5.23
N MET A 203 -5.52 8.87 -5.59
CA MET A 203 -5.56 10.00 -4.65
C MET A 203 -6.96 10.58 -4.43
N ALA A 204 -8.01 9.93 -4.92
CA ALA A 204 -9.38 10.30 -4.60
C ALA A 204 -9.79 9.78 -3.20
N PRO A 205 -10.52 10.58 -2.38
CA PRO A 205 -10.86 10.21 -1.00
C PRO A 205 -11.84 9.05 -0.86
N VAL A 206 -12.90 9.06 -1.68
CA VAL A 206 -14.09 8.20 -1.51
C VAL A 206 -14.01 6.93 -2.36
N SER A 207 -13.16 6.93 -3.38
CA SER A 207 -13.17 5.92 -4.42
C SER A 207 -12.02 4.92 -4.29
N GLY A 208 -11.98 3.94 -5.20
CA GLY A 208 -10.93 2.94 -5.29
C GLY A 208 -9.81 3.35 -6.24
N PRO A 209 -8.59 2.80 -6.12
CA PRO A 209 -7.55 3.07 -7.08
C PRO A 209 -7.82 2.20 -8.31
N ILE A 210 -7.80 2.81 -9.47
CA ILE A 210 -7.70 2.07 -10.72
C ILE A 210 -6.40 2.48 -11.42
N THR A 211 -6.07 3.78 -11.35
CA THR A 211 -4.90 4.38 -12.01
C THR A 211 -4.28 5.54 -11.21
N LEU A 212 -3.09 5.98 -11.62
CA LEU A 212 -2.51 7.24 -11.13
C LEU A 212 -3.03 8.40 -11.97
N SER A 213 -3.54 9.45 -11.32
CA SER A 213 -3.98 10.67 -12.00
C SER A 213 -2.78 11.39 -12.63
N GLN A 214 -3.03 12.27 -13.60
CA GLN A 214 -1.97 13.09 -14.17
C GLN A 214 -1.33 13.98 -13.10
N CYS A 215 -2.12 14.50 -12.16
CA CYS A 215 -1.62 15.26 -11.02
C CYS A 215 -0.62 14.47 -10.18
N THR A 216 -0.92 13.20 -9.88
CA THR A 216 0.03 12.34 -9.18
C THR A 216 1.29 12.11 -10.00
N LYS A 217 1.18 11.78 -11.29
CA LYS A 217 2.33 11.55 -12.18
C LYS A 217 3.24 12.79 -12.24
N ASP A 218 2.66 13.97 -12.42
CA ASP A 218 3.40 15.24 -12.48
C ASP A 218 4.05 15.59 -11.14
N ALA A 219 3.37 15.33 -10.02
CA ALA A 219 3.92 15.55 -8.69
C ALA A 219 5.15 14.67 -8.42
N LEU A 220 5.11 13.39 -8.80
CA LEU A 220 6.25 12.47 -8.66
C LEU A 220 7.45 12.93 -9.49
N VAL A 221 7.21 13.37 -10.73
CA VAL A 221 8.24 13.97 -11.61
C VAL A 221 8.83 15.22 -10.97
N GLN A 222 7.98 16.12 -10.48
CA GLN A 222 8.41 17.38 -9.86
C GLN A 222 9.24 17.11 -8.61
N GLN A 223 8.79 16.19 -7.76
CA GLN A 223 9.50 15.79 -6.56
C GLN A 223 10.87 15.22 -6.90
N TYR A 224 10.97 14.33 -7.88
CA TYR A 224 12.27 13.82 -8.31
C TYR A 224 13.20 14.94 -8.79
N ASN A 225 12.70 15.81 -9.67
CA ASN A 225 13.48 16.90 -10.27
C ASN A 225 13.97 17.93 -9.24
N ASN A 226 13.15 18.24 -8.23
CA ASN A 226 13.50 19.17 -7.14
C ASN A 226 14.69 18.70 -6.29
N TYR A 227 15.00 17.40 -6.34
CA TYR A 227 16.08 16.77 -5.57
C TYR A 227 17.19 16.16 -6.44
N THR A 228 17.19 16.37 -7.77
CA THR A 228 18.20 15.82 -8.70
C THR A 228 19.64 16.10 -8.27
N ASN A 229 19.93 17.28 -7.74
CA ASN A 229 21.28 17.68 -7.31
C ASN A 229 21.46 17.70 -5.78
N LYS A 230 20.49 17.17 -5.02
CA LYS A 230 20.54 17.12 -3.55
C LYS A 230 20.87 15.71 -3.07
N ASP A 231 21.52 15.60 -1.93
CA ASP A 231 21.53 14.36 -1.16
C ASP A 231 20.12 14.15 -0.59
N VAL A 232 19.51 13.01 -0.90
CA VAL A 232 18.10 12.72 -0.60
C VAL A 232 17.96 11.25 -0.23
N CYS A 233 17.03 10.94 0.67
CA CYS A 233 16.92 9.62 1.29
C CYS A 233 16.82 8.48 0.26
N TRP A 234 16.08 8.69 -0.84
CA TRP A 234 15.88 7.69 -1.89
C TRP A 234 17.03 7.52 -2.89
N LYS A 235 18.16 8.23 -2.73
CA LYS A 235 19.39 8.02 -3.52
C LYS A 235 20.38 7.06 -2.85
N LYS A 236 20.10 6.63 -1.63
CA LYS A 236 20.89 5.59 -0.97
C LYS A 236 20.82 4.30 -1.79
N THR A 237 21.94 3.60 -1.92
CA THR A 237 21.95 2.27 -2.52
C THR A 237 21.36 1.27 -1.53
N LEU A 238 20.04 1.18 -1.52
CA LEU A 238 19.36 0.04 -0.94
C LEU A 238 19.61 -1.14 -1.87
N LYS A 239 20.15 -2.24 -1.34
CA LYS A 239 20.15 -3.49 -2.08
C LYS A 239 18.71 -4.02 -1.99
N PRO A 240 17.90 -3.97 -3.06
CA PRO A 240 16.67 -4.73 -3.07
C PRO A 240 17.06 -6.17 -2.77
N ASP A 241 16.28 -6.82 -1.91
CA ASP A 241 16.57 -8.19 -1.49
C ASP A 241 16.54 -9.08 -2.74
N ALA A 242 17.73 -9.42 -3.26
CA ALA A 242 17.90 -10.14 -4.53
C ALA A 242 17.28 -11.55 -4.50
N SER A 243 16.79 -11.96 -3.33
CA SER A 243 16.20 -13.25 -3.02
C SER A 243 14.68 -13.22 -2.83
N SER A 244 14.02 -12.06 -2.83
CA SER A 244 12.58 -12.03 -2.51
C SER A 244 11.73 -12.30 -3.75
N ASN A 245 11.15 -13.50 -3.82
CA ASN A 245 10.08 -13.81 -4.77
C ASN A 245 8.97 -12.76 -4.62
N TRP A 246 8.81 -11.93 -5.64
CA TRP A 246 7.77 -10.91 -5.68
C TRP A 246 6.41 -11.58 -5.57
N SER A 247 5.74 -11.37 -4.44
CA SER A 247 4.49 -12.04 -4.09
C SER A 247 3.41 -11.00 -3.78
N LEU A 248 2.21 -11.24 -4.31
CA LEU A 248 1.02 -10.41 -4.11
C LEU A 248 0.01 -11.10 -3.17
N PRO A 249 -1.00 -10.40 -2.65
CA PRO A 249 -2.01 -10.97 -1.75
C PRO A 249 -2.65 -12.27 -2.27
N ALA A 250 -2.86 -12.41 -3.58
CA ALA A 250 -3.36 -13.65 -4.17
C ALA A 250 -2.45 -14.87 -3.88
N THR A 251 -1.13 -14.69 -3.83
CA THR A 251 -0.18 -15.75 -3.48
C THR A 251 -0.30 -16.12 -2.00
N TYR A 252 -0.46 -15.13 -1.11
CA TYR A 252 -0.71 -15.36 0.32
C TYR A 252 -1.93 -16.25 0.58
N PHE A 253 -3.01 -16.03 -0.17
CA PHE A 253 -4.25 -16.78 -0.04
C PHE A 253 -4.26 -18.13 -0.78
N GLN A 254 -3.11 -18.58 -1.32
CA GLN A 254 -2.95 -19.98 -1.74
C GLN A 254 -2.75 -20.92 -0.53
N THR A 255 -2.18 -20.41 0.56
CA THR A 255 -1.92 -21.16 1.79
C THR A 255 -2.84 -20.77 2.95
N GLU A 256 -3.53 -19.63 2.84
CA GLU A 256 -4.44 -19.11 3.87
C GLU A 256 -5.88 -19.08 3.33
N ASP A 257 -6.87 -19.41 4.16
CA ASP A 257 -8.29 -19.45 3.75
C ASP A 257 -8.88 -18.03 3.68
N TYR A 258 -8.99 -17.49 2.46
CA TYR A 258 -9.53 -16.16 2.22
C TYR A 258 -10.93 -15.96 2.82
N CYS A 259 -11.86 -16.89 2.62
CA CYS A 259 -13.22 -16.71 3.11
C CYS A 259 -13.22 -16.64 4.65
N SER A 260 -12.51 -17.55 5.31
CA SER A 260 -12.43 -17.60 6.77
C SER A 260 -11.83 -16.32 7.40
N THR A 261 -11.03 -15.56 6.65
CA THR A 261 -10.55 -14.25 7.13
C THR A 261 -11.64 -13.17 7.11
N ARG A 262 -12.56 -13.22 6.15
CA ARG A 262 -13.59 -12.19 5.87
C ARG A 262 -14.78 -12.26 6.82
N HIS A 263 -15.02 -13.40 7.44
CA HIS A 263 -16.16 -13.60 8.33
C HIS A 263 -15.79 -14.45 9.55
N PRO A 264 -16.30 -14.17 10.76
CA PRO A 264 -16.00 -14.96 11.96
C PRO A 264 -16.59 -16.39 11.94
N LEU A 265 -17.62 -16.62 11.13
CA LEU A 265 -18.12 -17.98 10.88
C LEU A 265 -17.17 -18.71 9.95
N ARG A 266 -17.06 -20.04 10.11
CA ARG A 266 -16.34 -20.90 9.16
C ARG A 266 -17.07 -20.86 7.82
N VAL A 267 -16.55 -20.05 6.91
CA VAL A 267 -17.13 -19.83 5.59
C VAL A 267 -16.27 -20.52 4.53
N PHE A 268 -16.91 -21.01 3.49
CA PHE A 268 -16.31 -21.72 2.37
C PHE A 268 -16.48 -20.92 1.09
N GLN A 269 -15.64 -21.16 0.08
CA GLN A 269 -15.95 -20.68 -1.25
C GLN A 269 -17.29 -21.26 -1.71
N CYS A 270 -18.19 -20.39 -2.17
CA CYS A 270 -19.51 -20.81 -2.62
C CYS A 270 -19.40 -21.76 -3.83
N PRO A 271 -20.05 -22.95 -3.79
CA PRO A 271 -19.97 -23.92 -4.87
C PRO A 271 -20.68 -23.42 -6.13
N GLU A 272 -20.35 -24.01 -7.28
CA GLU A 272 -21.09 -23.78 -8.52
C GLU A 272 -22.59 -24.07 -8.32
N GLY A 273 -23.46 -23.25 -8.92
CA GLY A 273 -24.90 -23.30 -8.73
C GLY A 273 -25.42 -22.49 -7.53
N ASN A 274 -24.56 -22.05 -6.61
CA ASN A 274 -24.97 -21.11 -5.56
C ASN A 274 -25.19 -19.70 -6.13
N ALA A 275 -26.21 -18.97 -5.64
CA ALA A 275 -26.54 -17.62 -6.09
C ALA A 275 -25.42 -16.57 -5.89
N LYS A 276 -24.47 -16.83 -4.99
CA LYS A 276 -23.32 -15.98 -4.69
C LYS A 276 -22.05 -16.42 -5.42
N HIS A 277 -22.05 -17.56 -6.08
CA HIS A 277 -20.94 -18.01 -6.91
C HIS A 277 -20.67 -16.99 -8.04
N VAL A 278 -19.40 -16.80 -8.37
CA VAL A 278 -18.95 -15.91 -9.43
C VAL A 278 -18.05 -16.71 -10.35
N ALA A 279 -18.60 -17.20 -11.46
CA ALA A 279 -17.86 -17.98 -12.44
C ALA A 279 -16.96 -17.12 -13.34
N ASP A 280 -17.37 -15.87 -13.57
CA ASP A 280 -16.65 -14.92 -14.41
C ASP A 280 -15.52 -14.26 -13.62
N ALA A 281 -14.29 -14.76 -13.84
CA ALA A 281 -13.08 -14.27 -13.18
C ALA A 281 -12.79 -12.79 -13.45
N SER A 282 -13.24 -12.24 -14.58
CA SER A 282 -13.01 -10.82 -14.90
C SER A 282 -13.76 -9.86 -13.98
N LYS A 283 -14.75 -10.38 -13.22
CA LYS A 283 -15.45 -9.59 -12.22
C LYS A 283 -14.59 -9.31 -11.00
N CYS A 284 -13.54 -10.10 -10.73
CA CYS A 284 -12.70 -9.94 -9.55
C CYS A 284 -13.48 -9.99 -8.21
N PHE A 285 -14.53 -10.83 -8.17
CA PHE A 285 -15.27 -11.15 -6.96
C PHE A 285 -15.35 -12.66 -6.79
N MET A 286 -15.47 -13.10 -5.54
CA MET A 286 -15.81 -14.47 -5.20
C MET A 286 -16.90 -14.52 -4.12
N GLY A 287 -17.67 -15.60 -4.11
CA GLY A 287 -18.66 -15.86 -3.07
C GLY A 287 -18.04 -16.61 -1.90
N CYS A 288 -18.34 -16.16 -0.68
CA CYS A 288 -18.07 -16.91 0.56
C CYS A 288 -19.38 -17.25 1.27
N CYS A 289 -19.61 -18.53 1.50
CA CYS A 289 -20.86 -19.11 1.99
C CYS A 289 -20.67 -19.76 3.36
N VAL A 290 -21.71 -19.77 4.20
CA VAL A 290 -21.66 -20.36 5.55
C VAL A 290 -21.52 -21.90 5.55
N SER A 291 -21.86 -22.53 4.43
CA SER A 291 -21.66 -23.95 4.15
C SER A 291 -21.32 -24.14 2.67
N ASN A 292 -20.85 -25.33 2.29
CA ASN A 292 -20.51 -25.67 0.92
C ASN A 292 -21.71 -26.21 0.10
N THR A 293 -22.93 -25.77 0.42
CA THR A 293 -24.16 -26.20 -0.27
C THR A 293 -24.69 -25.13 -1.21
N VAL A 294 -25.44 -25.54 -2.24
CA VAL A 294 -25.95 -24.62 -3.28
C VAL A 294 -27.00 -23.63 -2.77
N ASP A 295 -27.70 -23.98 -1.69
CA ASP A 295 -28.73 -23.18 -1.01
C ASP A 295 -28.16 -22.31 0.13
N ALA A 296 -26.87 -22.44 0.44
CA ALA A 296 -26.22 -21.72 1.52
C ALA A 296 -26.30 -20.21 1.32
N SER A 297 -26.58 -19.49 2.41
CA SER A 297 -26.42 -18.04 2.44
C SER A 297 -24.94 -17.66 2.40
N GLY A 298 -24.67 -16.48 1.86
CA GLY A 298 -23.30 -15.99 1.70
C GLY A 298 -23.22 -14.56 1.20
N PHE A 299 -21.98 -14.08 1.10
CA PHE A 299 -21.64 -12.74 0.66
C PHE A 299 -20.68 -12.81 -0.52
N LYS A 300 -20.66 -11.74 -1.32
CA LYS A 300 -19.64 -11.56 -2.37
C LYS A 300 -18.58 -10.62 -1.83
N TYR A 301 -17.33 -11.01 -2.00
CA TYR A 301 -16.16 -10.23 -1.64
C TYR A 301 -15.29 -10.03 -2.86
N SER A 302 -14.61 -8.88 -2.94
CA SER A 302 -13.52 -8.70 -3.88
C SER A 302 -12.48 -9.80 -3.68
N VAL A 303 -11.90 -10.32 -4.76
CA VAL A 303 -10.77 -11.26 -4.64
C VAL A 303 -9.50 -10.51 -4.24
N PRO A 304 -8.50 -11.19 -3.66
CA PRO A 304 -7.21 -10.58 -3.35
C PRO A 304 -6.52 -9.97 -4.57
N ASP A 305 -5.77 -8.89 -4.36
CA ASP A 305 -4.94 -8.29 -5.41
C ASP A 305 -3.91 -9.30 -5.94
N GLY A 306 -3.74 -9.33 -7.26
CA GLY A 306 -2.90 -10.31 -7.96
C GLY A 306 -3.65 -11.56 -8.44
N THR A 307 -4.94 -11.70 -8.15
CA THR A 307 -5.72 -12.86 -8.62
C THR A 307 -5.85 -12.81 -10.16
N PRO A 308 -5.47 -13.87 -10.90
CA PRO A 308 -5.63 -13.89 -12.35
C PRO A 308 -7.09 -13.73 -12.79
N CYS A 309 -7.34 -12.86 -13.75
CA CYS A 309 -8.70 -12.56 -14.25
C CYS A 309 -8.82 -12.57 -15.78
N GLY A 310 -7.73 -12.94 -16.46
CA GLY A 310 -7.63 -13.05 -17.91
C GLY A 310 -6.19 -13.23 -18.34
N GLN A 311 -5.94 -13.43 -19.64
CA GLN A 311 -4.59 -13.51 -20.18
C GLN A 311 -3.87 -12.16 -20.01
N GLY A 312 -2.74 -12.15 -19.31
CA GLY A 312 -1.97 -10.94 -19.02
C GLY A 312 -2.65 -9.97 -18.04
N LYS A 313 -3.68 -10.43 -17.31
CA LYS A 313 -4.49 -9.57 -16.43
C LYS A 313 -4.66 -10.13 -15.03
N ILE A 314 -4.63 -9.25 -14.05
CA ILE A 314 -4.87 -9.55 -12.64
C ILE A 314 -5.90 -8.60 -12.05
N CYS A 315 -6.55 -9.04 -10.98
CA CYS A 315 -7.42 -8.22 -10.16
C CYS A 315 -6.59 -7.26 -9.31
N ILE A 316 -6.93 -5.97 -9.38
CA ILE A 316 -6.40 -4.91 -8.53
C ILE A 316 -7.60 -4.09 -8.08
N TYR A 317 -7.82 -4.02 -6.77
CA TYR A 317 -8.98 -3.35 -6.18
C TYR A 317 -10.32 -3.76 -6.81
N ALA A 318 -10.54 -5.07 -6.96
CA ALA A 318 -11.74 -5.65 -7.58
C ALA A 318 -11.95 -5.31 -9.06
N ILE A 319 -10.90 -4.90 -9.78
CA ILE A 319 -10.95 -4.58 -11.21
C ILE A 319 -9.92 -5.38 -11.97
N CYS A 320 -10.35 -6.03 -13.05
CA CYS A 320 -9.47 -6.79 -13.92
C CYS A 320 -8.64 -5.85 -14.79
N SER A 321 -7.34 -5.77 -14.50
CA SER A 321 -6.42 -4.79 -15.05
C SER A 321 -5.27 -5.46 -15.79
N GLU A 322 -4.73 -4.80 -16.82
CA GLU A 322 -3.52 -5.26 -17.50
C GLU A 322 -2.34 -5.30 -16.53
N TYR A 323 -1.55 -6.36 -16.63
CA TYR A 323 -0.32 -6.55 -15.86
C TYR A 323 0.78 -6.97 -16.83
N PRO A 324 1.61 -6.01 -17.29
CA PRO A 324 2.62 -6.26 -18.32
C PRO A 324 3.64 -7.31 -17.87
N GLU A 325 4.02 -8.20 -18.80
CA GLU A 325 5.04 -9.23 -18.59
C GLU A 325 6.44 -8.65 -18.30
N GLU A 326 6.72 -7.36 -18.54
CA GLU A 326 8.00 -6.74 -18.14
C GLU A 326 8.18 -6.64 -16.62
N ASN A 327 7.09 -6.77 -15.83
CA ASN A 327 7.19 -7.00 -14.40
C ASN A 327 7.54 -8.48 -14.05
N ASN A 328 7.73 -9.36 -15.04
CA ASN A 328 8.23 -10.73 -14.88
C ASN A 328 9.75 -10.84 -14.79
N ASP A 329 10.51 -9.73 -14.84
CA ASP A 329 11.93 -9.75 -14.43
C ASP A 329 12.11 -10.28 -12.99
N TYR A 330 11.03 -10.36 -12.22
CA TYR A 330 10.96 -10.90 -10.86
C TYR A 330 10.48 -12.38 -10.78
N GLN A 331 10.25 -13.07 -11.92
CA GLN A 331 9.86 -14.50 -11.97
C GLN A 331 10.99 -15.46 -12.35
N HIS A 332 12.19 -14.98 -12.68
CA HIS A 332 13.32 -15.86 -12.96
C HIS A 332 14.14 -16.16 -11.70
N SER A 333 13.65 -17.11 -10.91
CA SER A 333 14.46 -17.97 -10.04
C SER A 333 13.72 -19.29 -9.88
N SER A 334 14.01 -20.22 -10.79
CA SER A 334 13.54 -21.62 -10.75
C SER A 334 14.11 -22.40 -9.58
#